data_AF-A0A7L2NY68-F1
#
_entry.id   AF-A0A7L2NY68-F1
#
_cell.length_a   1.000
_cell.length_b   1.000
_cell.length_c   1.000
_cell.angle_alpha   90.00
_cell.angle_beta   90.00
_cell.angle_gamma   90.00
#
_symmetry.space_group_name_H-M   'P 1'
#
loop_
_entity.id
_entity.type
_entity.pdbx_description
1 polymer ?
#
loop_
_entity_poly.entity_id
_entity_poly.type
_entity_poly.pdbx_seq_one_letter_code
_entity_poly.pdbx_strand_id
1 'polypeptide(L)'
;EYEDGDLSSWINRERFQGYLHVDGFTLYELGDTGKLVAIAVIDDKNSSVEHTRLKSIIQEVARDYRDHFHRDFQFGHMDGNDYINSLLMDDLTIPTIVVLNTSNQQYFLPDRHIESTEDMVQFINNILDGTAEAQGGDGLLQRIKRIIYDAKSTIVSVFKSSPLLGCFLFGLPLGVISIMCYGICTADTEGEVFEHEGAKKESGDRELTDEGSEEEQEEEKNGKYTELSDGELKQKDIMEKKKD
;
A
#
# COMPACT_ATOMS: atom_id res chain seq x y z
N GLU A 1 36.88 -29.80 -14.10
CA GLU A 1 36.48 -29.56 -15.51
C GLU A 1 35.61 -28.32 -15.47
N TYR A 2 35.97 -27.27 -16.20
CA TYR A 2 35.45 -25.92 -15.98
C TYR A 2 33.94 -25.85 -16.31
N GLU A 3 33.11 -25.65 -15.29
CA GLU A 3 31.66 -25.38 -15.41
C GLU A 3 31.34 -23.94 -15.85
N ASP A 4 32.28 -23.24 -16.47
CA ASP A 4 31.96 -21.95 -17.08
C ASP A 4 31.33 -22.25 -18.43
N GLY A 5 30.03 -21.98 -18.54
CA GLY A 5 29.26 -22.09 -19.78
C GLY A 5 29.79 -21.20 -20.91
N ASP A 6 28.90 -20.82 -21.84
CA ASP A 6 29.30 -19.94 -22.95
C ASP A 6 29.96 -18.65 -22.44
N LEU A 7 30.91 -18.09 -23.20
CA LEU A 7 31.67 -16.88 -22.86
C LEU A 7 30.72 -15.73 -22.48
N SER A 8 29.58 -15.64 -23.17
CA SER A 8 28.50 -14.69 -22.90
C SER A 8 27.96 -14.81 -21.47
N SER A 9 27.75 -16.03 -20.98
CA SER A 9 27.27 -16.30 -19.62
C SER A 9 28.31 -15.94 -18.56
N TRP A 10 29.59 -16.20 -18.83
CA TRP A 10 30.67 -15.77 -17.93
C TRP A 10 30.77 -14.25 -17.84
N ILE A 11 30.73 -13.56 -18.99
CA ILE A 11 30.76 -12.08 -19.04
C ILE A 11 29.57 -11.52 -18.25
N ASN A 12 28.36 -12.04 -18.47
CA ASN A 12 27.18 -11.56 -17.75
C ASN A 12 27.29 -11.73 -16.24
N ARG A 13 27.93 -12.81 -15.76
CA ARG A 13 28.11 -13.06 -14.33
C ARG A 13 29.15 -12.15 -13.67
N GLU A 14 30.16 -11.70 -14.42
CA GLU A 14 31.30 -10.94 -13.87
C GLU A 14 31.34 -9.45 -14.31
N ARG A 15 30.40 -8.99 -15.14
CA ARG A 15 30.41 -7.61 -15.68
C ARG A 15 30.27 -6.50 -14.63
N PHE A 16 29.79 -6.81 -13.43
CA PHE A 16 29.56 -5.84 -12.37
C PHE A 16 30.75 -5.74 -11.43
N GLN A 17 30.96 -4.54 -10.88
CA GLN A 17 31.91 -4.33 -9.78
C GLN A 17 31.45 -5.13 -8.55
N GLY A 18 32.39 -5.56 -7.70
CA GLY A 18 32.05 -6.33 -6.50
C GLY A 18 31.11 -5.59 -5.53
N TYR A 19 31.14 -4.26 -5.56
CA TYR A 19 30.23 -3.38 -4.83
C TYR A 19 29.79 -2.22 -5.71
N LEU A 20 28.48 -1.91 -5.75
CA LEU A 20 27.94 -0.81 -6.55
C LEU A 20 26.77 -0.09 -5.86
N HIS A 21 26.45 1.10 -6.36
CA HIS A 21 25.18 1.75 -6.08
C HIS A 21 24.08 1.06 -6.88
N VAL A 22 23.01 0.65 -6.22
CA VAL A 22 21.90 -0.10 -6.81
C VAL A 22 20.69 0.81 -6.83
N ASP A 23 20.26 1.20 -8.03
CA ASP A 23 18.96 1.79 -8.28
C ASP A 23 18.01 0.74 -8.90
N GLY A 24 16.77 1.12 -9.22
CA GLY A 24 15.80 0.20 -9.80
C GLY A 24 16.21 -0.37 -11.18
N PHE A 25 16.99 0.39 -11.96
CA PHE A 25 17.50 -0.07 -13.25
C PHE A 25 18.63 -1.09 -13.08
N THR A 26 19.59 -0.77 -12.23
CA THR A 26 20.71 -1.64 -11.87
C THR A 26 20.20 -2.93 -11.26
N LEU A 27 19.19 -2.89 -10.40
CA LEU A 27 18.62 -4.10 -9.82
C LEU A 27 18.00 -5.02 -10.88
N TYR A 28 17.30 -4.46 -11.85
CA TYR A 28 16.75 -5.21 -12.97
C TYR A 28 17.87 -5.91 -13.77
N GLU A 29 18.92 -5.17 -14.10
CA GLU A 29 20.09 -5.71 -14.81
C GLU A 29 20.85 -6.78 -14.02
N LEU A 30 20.87 -6.68 -12.68
CA LEU A 30 21.45 -7.69 -11.80
C LEU A 30 20.64 -8.99 -11.80
N GLY A 31 19.35 -8.93 -12.15
CA GLY A 31 18.50 -10.10 -12.34
C GLY A 31 19.07 -11.11 -13.33
N ASP A 32 19.68 -10.61 -14.42
CA ASP A 32 20.25 -11.45 -15.48
C ASP A 32 21.51 -12.21 -15.05
N THR A 33 22.11 -11.84 -13.91
CA THR A 33 23.31 -12.52 -13.38
C THR A 33 22.99 -13.85 -12.71
N GLY A 34 21.74 -14.06 -12.30
CA GLY A 34 21.32 -15.21 -11.48
C GLY A 34 21.83 -15.19 -10.04
N LYS A 35 22.54 -14.13 -9.60
CA LYS A 35 23.03 -13.98 -8.23
C LYS A 35 21.95 -13.41 -7.32
N LEU A 36 22.08 -13.71 -6.03
CA LEU A 36 21.38 -12.99 -4.98
C LEU A 36 21.96 -11.57 -4.86
N VAL A 37 21.11 -10.58 -4.63
CA VAL A 37 21.54 -9.18 -4.51
C VAL A 37 21.41 -8.73 -3.05
N ALA A 38 22.53 -8.57 -2.36
CA ALA A 38 22.61 -8.05 -1.00
C ALA A 38 22.73 -6.52 -1.04
N ILE A 39 21.77 -5.81 -0.45
CA ILE A 39 21.64 -4.36 -0.54
C ILE A 39 21.55 -3.78 0.87
N ALA A 40 22.40 -2.80 1.17
CA ALA A 40 22.18 -1.88 2.28
C ALA A 40 21.24 -0.76 1.84
N VAL A 41 20.04 -0.72 2.40
CA VAL A 41 19.06 0.34 2.19
C VAL A 41 19.33 1.42 3.22
N ILE A 42 19.83 2.57 2.76
CA ILE A 42 20.27 3.70 3.60
C ILE A 42 19.71 5.01 3.03
N ASP A 43 19.73 6.07 3.82
CA ASP A 43 19.59 7.45 3.32
C ASP A 43 20.99 8.05 3.20
N ASP A 44 21.46 8.33 1.98
CA ASP A 44 22.79 8.89 1.72
C ASP A 44 22.93 10.33 2.23
N LYS A 45 21.82 11.05 2.45
CA LYS A 45 21.83 12.39 3.06
C LYS A 45 21.97 12.32 4.58
N ASN A 46 21.68 11.18 5.18
CA ASN A 46 21.76 10.96 6.61
C ASN A 46 23.14 10.41 6.98
N SER A 47 23.97 11.25 7.60
CA SER A 47 25.31 10.92 8.06
C SER A 47 25.36 10.26 9.45
N SER A 48 24.24 9.72 9.92
CA SER A 48 24.23 8.98 11.19
C SER A 48 25.20 7.79 11.17
N VAL A 49 25.67 7.44 12.36
CA VAL A 49 26.64 6.36 12.56
C VAL A 49 26.11 5.06 11.99
N GLU A 50 24.82 4.75 12.21
CA GLU A 50 24.20 3.51 11.74
C GLU A 50 24.20 3.37 10.21
N HIS A 51 23.87 4.44 9.48
CA HIS A 51 23.88 4.43 8.00
C HIS A 51 25.29 4.16 7.46
N THR A 52 26.26 4.88 8.01
CA THR A 52 27.67 4.75 7.61
C THR A 52 28.22 3.37 7.98
N ARG A 53 27.86 2.87 9.17
CA ARG A 53 28.28 1.57 9.67
C ARG A 53 27.76 0.44 8.79
N LEU A 54 26.45 0.44 8.48
CA LEU A 54 25.84 -0.61 7.66
C LEU A 54 26.40 -0.61 6.23
N LYS A 55 26.59 0.58 5.64
CA LYS A 55 27.24 0.75 4.33
C LYS A 55 28.67 0.18 4.33
N SER A 56 29.43 0.49 5.39
CA SER A 56 30.83 0.03 5.54
C SER A 56 30.91 -1.49 5.68
N ILE A 57 30.03 -2.09 6.50
CA ILE A 57 29.99 -3.54 6.71
C ILE A 57 29.75 -4.28 5.40
N ILE A 58 28.72 -3.92 4.65
CA ILE A 58 28.42 -4.62 3.39
C ILE A 58 29.52 -4.42 2.34
N GLN A 59 30.15 -3.25 2.33
CA GLN A 59 31.26 -2.95 1.42
C GLN A 59 32.53 -3.73 1.80
N GLU A 60 32.78 -3.92 3.09
CA GLU A 60 33.87 -4.74 3.61
C GLU A 60 33.68 -6.21 3.24
N VAL A 61 32.47 -6.75 3.44
CA VAL A 61 32.13 -8.12 3.00
C VAL A 61 32.34 -8.29 1.49
N ALA A 62 31.85 -7.34 0.68
CA ALA A 62 32.00 -7.37 -0.76
C ALA A 62 33.47 -7.39 -1.23
N ARG A 63 34.37 -6.76 -0.47
CA ARG A 63 35.80 -6.66 -0.77
C ARG A 63 36.58 -7.85 -0.24
N ASP A 64 36.43 -8.14 1.06
CA ASP A 64 37.32 -9.03 1.81
C ASP A 64 36.85 -10.49 1.73
N TYR A 65 35.56 -10.73 1.43
CA TYR A 65 34.99 -12.06 1.23
C TYR A 65 34.61 -12.32 -0.23
N ARG A 66 35.19 -11.56 -1.17
CA ARG A 66 34.92 -11.69 -2.60
C ARG A 66 35.07 -13.13 -3.08
N ASP A 67 36.18 -13.79 -2.75
CA ASP A 67 36.47 -15.15 -3.25
C ASP A 67 35.50 -16.20 -2.71
N HIS A 68 34.79 -15.90 -1.61
CA HIS A 68 33.78 -16.79 -1.03
C HIS A 68 32.40 -16.58 -1.64
N PHE A 69 32.02 -15.32 -1.91
CA PHE A 69 30.62 -14.98 -2.24
C PHE A 69 30.40 -14.46 -3.66
N HIS A 70 31.45 -14.16 -4.44
CA HIS A 70 31.27 -13.52 -5.76
C HIS A 70 30.49 -14.38 -6.77
N ARG A 71 30.42 -15.70 -6.58
CA ARG A 71 29.67 -16.61 -7.47
C ARG A 71 28.16 -16.52 -7.21
N ASP A 72 27.77 -16.35 -5.96
CA ASP A 72 26.37 -16.46 -5.52
C ASP A 72 25.74 -15.10 -5.20
N PHE A 73 26.55 -14.09 -4.88
CA PHE A 73 26.08 -12.77 -4.45
C PHE A 73 26.65 -11.62 -5.29
N GLN A 74 25.81 -10.60 -5.45
CA GLN A 74 26.17 -9.24 -5.78
C GLN A 74 25.90 -8.34 -4.56
N PHE A 75 26.82 -7.42 -4.27
CA PHE A 75 26.67 -6.50 -3.15
C PHE A 75 26.47 -5.05 -3.61
N GLY A 76 25.70 -4.28 -2.86
CA GLY A 76 25.55 -2.85 -3.11
C GLY A 76 24.81 -2.09 -2.02
N HIS A 77 24.50 -0.83 -2.29
CA HIS A 77 23.63 0.00 -1.46
C HIS A 77 22.61 0.73 -2.32
N MET A 78 21.47 1.05 -1.73
CA MET A 78 20.41 1.84 -2.34
C MET A 78 20.08 3.04 -1.45
N ASP A 79 19.86 4.20 -2.09
CA ASP A 79 19.42 5.43 -1.41
C ASP A 79 17.89 5.48 -1.31
N GLY A 80 17.37 5.50 -0.09
CA GLY A 80 15.94 5.44 0.21
C GLY A 80 15.33 4.05 0.05
N ASN A 81 14.07 3.92 0.49
CA ASN A 81 13.33 2.65 0.51
C ASN A 81 12.12 2.65 -0.44
N ASP A 82 11.82 3.75 -1.14
CA ASP A 82 10.60 3.86 -1.97
C ASP A 82 10.48 2.72 -3.00
N TYR A 83 11.59 2.43 -3.69
CA TYR A 83 11.63 1.39 -4.70
C TYR A 83 11.56 -0.02 -4.09
N ILE A 84 12.33 -0.28 -3.03
CA ILE A 84 12.33 -1.59 -2.36
C ILE A 84 10.99 -1.86 -1.68
N ASN A 85 10.38 -0.88 -1.02
CA ASN A 85 9.08 -1.05 -0.38
C ASN A 85 8.01 -1.43 -1.40
N SER A 86 8.05 -0.82 -2.58
CA SER A 86 7.16 -1.17 -3.69
C SER A 86 7.41 -2.59 -4.21
N LEU A 87 8.69 -3.01 -4.27
CA LEU A 87 9.06 -4.36 -4.72
C LEU A 87 8.64 -5.44 -3.72
N LEU A 88 8.85 -5.19 -2.41
CA LEU A 88 8.57 -6.14 -1.33
C LEU A 88 7.11 -6.10 -0.85
N MET A 89 6.38 -5.03 -1.18
CA MET A 89 5.06 -4.71 -0.61
C MET A 89 5.10 -4.64 0.91
N ASP A 90 6.15 -4.02 1.44
CA ASP A 90 6.40 -3.87 2.87
C ASP A 90 7.07 -2.52 3.16
N ASP A 91 6.83 -1.98 4.34
CA ASP A 91 7.39 -0.69 4.76
C ASP A 91 8.67 -0.92 5.57
N LEU A 92 9.80 -1.01 4.88
CA LEU A 92 11.09 -1.23 5.54
C LEU A 92 11.55 0.02 6.31
N THR A 93 12.01 -0.17 7.53
CA THR A 93 12.69 0.86 8.31
C THR A 93 14.14 1.03 7.84
N ILE A 94 14.55 2.26 7.54
CA ILE A 94 15.92 2.61 7.15
C ILE A 94 16.72 3.01 8.42
N PRO A 95 17.98 2.58 8.58
CA PRO A 95 18.78 1.74 7.67
C PRO A 95 18.54 0.24 7.87
N THR A 96 18.60 -0.56 6.80
CA THR A 96 18.43 -2.03 6.87
C THR A 96 19.19 -2.77 5.76
N ILE A 97 19.40 -4.07 5.95
CA ILE A 97 19.90 -4.99 4.91
C ILE A 97 18.74 -5.77 4.33
N VAL A 98 18.74 -5.92 3.01
CA VAL A 98 17.84 -6.81 2.29
C VAL A 98 18.67 -7.66 1.34
N VAL A 99 18.44 -8.96 1.30
CA VAL A 99 18.95 -9.83 0.24
C VAL A 99 17.80 -10.22 -0.66
N LEU A 100 17.93 -9.97 -1.96
CA LEU A 100 16.92 -10.25 -2.96
C LEU A 100 17.29 -11.45 -3.81
N ASN A 101 16.35 -12.36 -3.98
CA ASN A 101 16.37 -13.33 -5.06
C ASN A 101 15.53 -12.79 -6.22
N THR A 102 16.21 -12.26 -7.23
CA THR A 102 15.60 -11.68 -8.43
C THR A 102 14.87 -12.71 -9.30
N SER A 103 15.23 -14.00 -9.19
CA SER A 103 14.66 -15.08 -10.02
C SER A 103 13.27 -15.50 -9.57
N ASN A 104 13.01 -15.54 -8.27
CA ASN A 104 11.73 -16.00 -7.70
C ASN A 104 11.03 -14.94 -6.84
N GLN A 105 11.52 -13.70 -6.83
CA GLN A 105 10.96 -12.57 -6.07
C GLN A 105 10.91 -12.83 -4.55
N GLN A 106 11.73 -13.74 -4.05
CA GLN A 106 11.92 -13.91 -2.61
C GLN A 106 12.93 -12.89 -2.10
N TYR A 107 12.81 -12.56 -0.83
CA TYR A 107 13.77 -11.72 -0.13
C TYR A 107 14.02 -12.25 1.28
N PHE A 108 15.17 -11.88 1.82
CA PHE A 108 15.60 -12.24 3.16
C PHE A 108 15.92 -10.97 3.93
N LEU A 109 15.45 -10.92 5.17
CA LEU A 109 15.77 -9.89 6.14
C LEU A 109 16.56 -10.52 7.28
N PRO A 110 17.52 -9.82 7.88
CA PRO A 110 18.27 -10.35 8.99
C PRO A 110 17.40 -10.44 10.25
N ASP A 111 17.36 -11.62 10.88
CA ASP A 111 16.60 -11.84 12.12
C ASP A 111 17.17 -11.09 13.34
N ARG A 112 18.43 -10.68 13.23
CA ARG A 112 19.19 -9.94 14.26
C ARG A 112 19.78 -8.69 13.65
N HIS A 113 19.97 -7.68 14.50
CA HIS A 113 20.65 -6.47 14.06
C HIS A 113 22.09 -6.81 13.63
N ILE A 114 22.49 -6.34 12.46
CA ILE A 114 23.85 -6.55 11.95
C ILE A 114 24.71 -5.47 12.56
N GLU A 115 25.59 -5.84 13.49
CA GLU A 115 26.50 -4.91 14.18
C GLU A 115 27.90 -4.92 13.57
N SER A 116 28.31 -6.05 12.98
CA SER A 116 29.66 -6.33 12.51
C SER A 116 29.71 -7.02 11.13
N THR A 117 30.91 -7.12 10.56
CA THR A 117 31.20 -7.89 9.35
C THR A 117 30.87 -9.37 9.55
N GLU A 118 31.17 -9.92 10.73
CA GLU A 118 30.90 -11.31 11.09
C GLU A 118 29.39 -11.61 11.10
N ASP A 119 28.57 -10.68 11.60
CA ASP A 119 27.11 -10.85 11.59
C ASP A 119 26.56 -10.90 10.16
N MET A 120 27.07 -10.04 9.27
CA MET A 120 26.68 -10.03 7.86
C MET A 120 27.10 -11.33 7.16
N VAL A 121 28.31 -11.82 7.42
CA VAL A 121 28.80 -13.10 6.89
C VAL A 121 27.95 -14.25 7.41
N GLN A 122 27.58 -14.25 8.69
CA GLN A 122 26.69 -15.26 9.26
C GLN A 122 25.32 -15.24 8.58
N PHE A 123 24.75 -14.05 8.36
CA PHE A 123 23.48 -13.91 7.65
C PHE A 123 23.54 -14.46 6.23
N ILE A 124 24.60 -14.17 5.47
CA ILE A 124 24.82 -14.70 4.12
C ILE A 124 24.91 -16.23 4.15
N ASN A 125 25.68 -16.80 5.08
CA ASN A 125 25.81 -18.25 5.20
C ASN A 125 24.48 -18.91 5.58
N ASN A 126 23.68 -18.29 6.46
CA ASN A 126 22.36 -18.82 6.79
C ASN A 126 21.44 -18.90 5.56
N ILE A 127 21.56 -17.95 4.62
CA ILE A 127 20.83 -17.96 3.34
C ILE A 127 21.34 -19.09 2.45
N LEU A 128 22.67 -19.23 2.30
CA LEU A 128 23.28 -20.30 1.50
C LEU A 128 22.95 -21.70 2.02
N ASP A 129 22.90 -21.87 3.34
CA ASP A 129 22.54 -23.13 4.01
C ASP A 129 21.03 -23.40 4.01
N GLY A 130 20.21 -22.45 3.53
CA GLY A 130 18.74 -22.57 3.50
C GLY A 130 18.07 -22.48 4.87
N THR A 131 18.76 -21.94 5.87
CA THR A 131 18.25 -21.78 7.25
C THR A 131 17.57 -20.44 7.49
N ALA A 132 17.88 -19.42 6.68
CA ALA A 132 17.22 -18.12 6.73
C ALA A 132 15.78 -18.21 6.21
N GLU A 133 14.84 -17.51 6.86
CA GLU A 133 13.45 -17.48 6.44
C GLU A 133 13.29 -16.66 5.15
N ALA A 134 12.89 -17.32 4.07
CA ALA A 134 12.58 -16.66 2.80
C ALA A 134 11.19 -16.02 2.87
N GLN A 135 11.11 -14.72 2.60
CA GLN A 135 9.88 -13.96 2.51
C GLN A 135 9.53 -13.65 1.05
N GLY A 136 8.29 -13.26 0.76
CA GLY A 136 7.85 -12.92 -0.60
C GLY A 136 7.57 -14.12 -1.48
N GLY A 137 8.03 -14.09 -2.73
CA GLY A 137 7.78 -15.11 -3.75
C GLY A 137 6.73 -14.71 -4.80
N ASP A 138 6.57 -15.56 -5.82
CA ASP A 138 5.70 -15.33 -6.98
C ASP A 138 4.40 -16.18 -6.99
N GLY A 139 4.08 -16.80 -5.85
CA GLY A 139 2.91 -17.65 -5.65
C GLY A 139 1.56 -16.92 -5.83
N LEU A 140 0.48 -17.68 -5.99
CA LEU A 140 -0.87 -17.11 -6.23
C LEU A 140 -1.32 -16.16 -5.12
N LEU A 141 -1.07 -16.52 -3.86
CA LEU A 141 -1.40 -15.68 -2.71
C LEU A 141 -0.60 -14.38 -2.73
N GLN A 142 0.68 -14.44 -3.08
CA GLN A 142 1.55 -13.27 -3.23
C GLN A 142 1.10 -12.37 -4.39
N ARG A 143 0.62 -12.94 -5.50
CA ARG A 143 0.02 -12.17 -6.61
C ARG A 143 -1.24 -11.42 -6.16
N ILE A 144 -2.11 -12.07 -5.38
CA ILE A 144 -3.29 -11.41 -4.79
C ILE A 144 -2.85 -10.33 -3.79
N LYS A 145 -1.85 -10.60 -2.94
CA LYS A 145 -1.26 -9.62 -2.03
C LYS A 145 -0.78 -8.38 -2.80
N ARG A 146 -0.13 -8.57 -3.97
CA ARG A 146 0.31 -7.47 -4.85
C ARG A 146 -0.85 -6.61 -5.33
N ILE A 147 -1.91 -7.23 -5.83
CA ILE A 147 -3.11 -6.51 -6.29
C ILE A 147 -3.71 -5.67 -5.15
N ILE A 148 -3.80 -6.24 -3.94
CA ILE A 148 -4.33 -5.52 -2.77
C ILE A 148 -3.39 -4.37 -2.37
N TYR A 149 -2.08 -4.60 -2.35
CA TYR A 149 -1.09 -3.57 -2.03
C TYR A 149 -1.17 -2.41 -3.03
N ASP A 150 -1.18 -2.70 -4.33
CA ASP A 150 -1.28 -1.69 -5.39
C ASP A 150 -2.60 -0.89 -5.29
N ALA A 151 -3.72 -1.58 -5.04
CA ALA A 151 -5.01 -0.92 -4.85
C ALA A 151 -4.99 -0.01 -3.61
N LYS A 152 -4.49 -0.50 -2.47
CA LYS A 152 -4.36 0.28 -1.23
C LYS A 152 -3.46 1.51 -1.45
N SER A 153 -2.28 1.31 -2.02
CA SER A 153 -1.31 2.38 -2.30
C SER A 153 -1.89 3.42 -3.25
N THR A 154 -2.66 3.00 -4.27
CA THR A 154 -3.37 3.91 -5.17
C THR A 154 -4.43 4.73 -4.43
N ILE A 155 -5.26 4.09 -3.60
CA ILE A 155 -6.29 4.78 -2.81
C ILE A 155 -5.62 5.80 -1.87
N VAL A 156 -4.61 5.38 -1.10
CA VAL A 156 -3.89 6.25 -0.17
C VAL A 156 -3.24 7.43 -0.90
N SER A 157 -2.62 7.18 -2.05
CA SER A 157 -2.01 8.22 -2.89
C SER A 157 -3.05 9.25 -3.35
N VAL A 158 -4.19 8.80 -3.89
CA VAL A 158 -5.27 9.69 -4.35
C VAL A 158 -5.87 10.47 -3.19
N PHE A 159 -6.12 9.85 -2.04
CA PHE A 159 -6.64 10.52 -0.85
C PHE A 159 -5.65 11.56 -0.29
N LYS A 160 -4.34 11.26 -0.33
CA LYS A 160 -3.30 12.20 0.08
C LYS A 160 -3.20 13.39 -0.87
N SER A 161 -3.40 13.19 -2.17
CA SER A 161 -3.42 14.27 -3.16
C SER A 161 -4.70 15.11 -3.11
N SER A 162 -5.87 14.48 -2.99
CA SER A 162 -7.17 15.16 -2.91
C SER A 162 -8.22 14.25 -2.27
N PRO A 163 -8.58 14.46 -1.00
CA PRO A 163 -9.56 13.64 -0.29
C PRO A 163 -10.94 13.63 -0.95
N LEU A 164 -11.39 14.79 -1.45
CA LEU A 164 -12.71 14.91 -2.09
C LEU A 164 -12.78 14.13 -3.40
N LEU A 165 -11.72 14.18 -4.21
CA LEU A 165 -11.64 13.43 -5.47
C LEU A 165 -11.54 11.94 -5.20
N GLY A 166 -10.80 11.52 -4.17
CA GLY A 166 -10.76 10.13 -3.72
C GLY A 166 -12.13 9.57 -3.34
N CYS A 167 -12.91 10.32 -2.57
CA CYS A 167 -14.30 9.96 -2.22
C CYS A 167 -15.21 9.87 -3.45
N PHE A 168 -15.06 10.76 -4.44
CA PHE A 168 -15.84 10.69 -5.68
C PHE A 168 -15.46 9.47 -6.52
N LEU A 169 -14.17 9.23 -6.70
CA LEU A 169 -13.64 8.20 -7.61
C LEU A 169 -13.90 6.78 -7.09
N PHE A 170 -13.77 6.56 -5.77
CA PHE A 170 -13.98 5.24 -5.16
C PHE A 170 -15.31 5.13 -4.43
N GLY A 171 -15.71 6.16 -3.68
CA GLY A 171 -16.88 6.12 -2.82
C GLY A 171 -18.21 6.14 -3.56
N LEU A 172 -18.36 6.93 -4.63
CA LEU A 172 -19.62 6.96 -5.38
C LEU A 172 -19.92 5.65 -6.11
N PRO A 173 -18.98 5.04 -6.87
CA PRO A 173 -19.23 3.73 -7.48
C PRO A 173 -19.56 2.66 -6.42
N LEU A 174 -18.81 2.62 -5.31
CA LEU A 174 -19.08 1.69 -4.21
C LEU A 174 -20.45 1.91 -3.57
N GLY A 175 -20.86 3.16 -3.39
CA GLY A 175 -22.18 3.52 -2.86
C GLY A 175 -23.32 3.07 -3.78
N VAL A 176 -23.20 3.33 -5.08
CA VAL A 176 -24.21 2.90 -6.07
C VAL A 176 -24.34 1.39 -6.10
N ILE A 177 -23.21 0.67 -6.16
CA ILE A 177 -23.20 -0.80 -6.17
C ILE A 177 -23.80 -1.35 -4.87
N SER A 178 -23.44 -0.79 -3.72
CA SER A 178 -23.98 -1.19 -2.41
C SER A 178 -25.51 -1.05 -2.35
N ILE A 179 -26.05 0.10 -2.82
CA ILE A 179 -27.50 0.32 -2.88
C ILE A 179 -28.18 -0.67 -3.83
N MET A 180 -27.59 -0.93 -4.99
CA MET A 180 -28.12 -1.92 -5.94
C MET A 180 -28.14 -3.33 -5.35
N CYS A 181 -27.05 -3.77 -4.72
CA CYS A 181 -26.97 -5.07 -4.07
C CYS A 181 -27.95 -5.17 -2.91
N TYR A 182 -28.06 -4.14 -2.08
CA TYR A 182 -29.05 -4.09 -1.00
C TYR A 182 -30.47 -4.25 -1.56
N GLY A 183 -30.82 -3.48 -2.60
CA GLY A 183 -32.13 -3.57 -3.25
C GLY A 183 -32.43 -4.96 -3.82
N ILE A 184 -31.45 -5.64 -4.44
CA ILE A 184 -31.62 -7.01 -4.96
C ILE A 184 -31.78 -8.01 -3.80
N CYS A 185 -30.94 -7.93 -2.78
CA CYS A 185 -31.00 -8.82 -1.61
C CYS A 185 -32.31 -8.65 -0.84
N THR A 186 -32.84 -7.43 -0.70
CA THR A 186 -34.14 -7.20 -0.06
C THR A 186 -35.31 -7.59 -0.96
N ALA A 187 -35.17 -7.44 -2.27
CA ALA A 187 -36.22 -7.77 -3.25
C ALA A 187 -36.46 -9.27 -3.42
N ASP A 188 -35.43 -10.11 -3.23
CA ASP A 188 -35.60 -11.57 -3.24
C ASP A 188 -36.12 -12.12 -1.89
N THR A 189 -36.06 -11.35 -0.81
CA THR A 189 -36.56 -11.78 0.53
C THR A 189 -38.03 -11.45 0.79
N GLU A 190 -38.66 -10.61 -0.04
CA GLU A 190 -40.06 -10.20 0.12
C GLU A 190 -41.08 -11.22 -0.48
N GLY A 191 -40.62 -12.41 -0.88
CA GLY A 191 -41.44 -13.47 -1.49
C GLY A 191 -41.96 -14.58 -0.56
N GLU A 192 -41.46 -14.76 0.66
CA GLU A 192 -41.97 -15.76 1.62
C GLU A 192 -41.93 -15.23 3.05
N VAL A 193 -43.04 -14.63 3.49
CA VAL A 193 -43.85 -15.04 4.65
C VAL A 193 -44.90 -13.94 4.84
N PHE A 194 -46.14 -14.31 4.51
CA PHE A 194 -47.34 -13.56 4.83
C PHE A 194 -47.42 -13.21 6.31
N GLU A 195 -47.83 -11.97 6.55
CA GLU A 195 -48.71 -11.50 7.62
C GLU A 195 -48.59 -12.15 9.01
N HIS A 196 -48.10 -11.36 9.97
CA HIS A 196 -48.78 -11.29 11.25
C HIS A 196 -48.83 -9.84 11.75
N GLU A 197 -49.84 -9.10 11.30
CA GLU A 197 -50.39 -8.01 12.10
C GLU A 197 -51.05 -8.60 13.36
N GLY A 198 -50.95 -7.89 14.49
CA GLY A 198 -52.00 -7.95 15.53
C GLY A 198 -51.58 -8.19 16.97
N ALA A 199 -51.36 -7.07 17.68
CA ALA A 199 -51.83 -6.77 19.03
C ALA A 199 -51.29 -7.53 20.28
N LYS A 200 -50.72 -6.76 21.21
CA LYS A 200 -51.05 -6.69 22.67
C LYS A 200 -50.12 -5.65 23.34
N LYS A 201 -50.63 -4.47 23.70
CA LYS A 201 -51.26 -4.04 24.98
C LYS A 201 -50.26 -3.58 26.06
N GLU A 202 -50.56 -2.39 26.59
CA GLU A 202 -49.93 -1.64 27.69
C GLU A 202 -49.61 -2.44 28.96
N SER A 203 -48.51 -2.05 29.60
CA SER A 203 -48.25 -1.93 31.06
C SER A 203 -46.76 -1.53 31.16
N GLY A 204 -46.27 -0.52 31.87
CA GLY A 204 -46.68 0.19 33.06
C GLY A 204 -45.36 0.61 33.75
N ASP A 205 -45.36 1.82 34.31
CA ASP A 205 -44.46 2.32 35.37
C ASP A 205 -43.10 2.98 35.00
N ARG A 206 -43.16 4.32 35.06
CA ARG A 206 -42.08 5.27 35.30
C ARG A 206 -41.93 5.49 36.82
N GLU A 207 -40.70 5.48 37.34
CA GLU A 207 -40.29 6.25 38.54
C GLU A 207 -38.85 6.79 38.29
N LEU A 208 -38.67 8.13 38.15
CA LEU A 208 -38.11 9.13 39.10
C LEU A 208 -36.60 8.96 39.36
N THR A 209 -35.69 9.91 39.10
CA THR A 209 -35.47 11.26 39.70
C THR A 209 -34.63 12.15 38.74
N ASP A 210 -35.00 13.38 38.40
CA ASP A 210 -34.78 14.69 39.08
C ASP A 210 -33.30 15.16 39.21
N GLU A 211 -33.01 16.34 38.61
CA GLU A 211 -32.24 17.50 39.13
C GLU A 211 -31.73 18.43 38.00
N GLY A 212 -32.32 19.64 37.91
CA GLY A 212 -31.77 20.93 37.41
C GLY A 212 -31.40 21.09 35.91
N SER A 213 -31.66 22.20 35.19
CA SER A 213 -31.97 23.59 35.57
C SER A 213 -32.50 24.38 34.35
N GLU A 214 -33.58 25.13 34.57
CA GLU A 214 -33.96 26.50 34.14
C GLU A 214 -33.52 27.05 32.75
N GLU A 215 -34.50 27.34 31.86
CA GLU A 215 -34.99 28.69 31.42
C GLU A 215 -34.14 29.28 30.26
N GLU A 216 -34.66 29.71 29.10
CA GLU A 216 -35.60 30.82 28.86
C GLU A 216 -36.36 30.69 27.50
N GLN A 217 -37.69 30.77 27.61
CA GLN A 217 -38.68 31.59 26.87
C GLN A 217 -38.73 31.71 25.32
N GLU A 218 -39.90 31.25 24.84
CA GLU A 218 -40.75 31.64 23.71
C GLU A 218 -40.81 33.16 23.38
N GLU A 219 -41.07 33.55 22.13
CA GLU A 219 -42.45 33.78 21.62
C GLU A 219 -42.45 34.46 20.22
N GLU A 220 -43.33 33.97 19.34
CA GLU A 220 -43.76 34.65 18.11
C GLU A 220 -44.61 35.89 18.46
N LYS A 221 -44.50 36.98 17.67
CA LYS A 221 -45.71 37.73 17.27
C LYS A 221 -45.57 38.66 16.06
N ASN A 222 -46.66 38.60 15.30
CA ASN A 222 -47.07 39.24 14.07
C ASN A 222 -47.18 40.79 14.15
N GLY A 223 -46.90 41.48 13.04
CA GLY A 223 -47.11 42.93 12.88
C GLY A 223 -47.07 43.38 11.42
N LYS A 224 -48.25 43.66 10.86
CA LYS A 224 -48.56 44.08 9.47
C LYS A 224 -48.31 45.58 9.25
N TYR A 225 -47.62 45.97 8.17
CA TYR A 225 -47.82 47.24 7.44
C TYR A 225 -47.54 47.09 5.94
N THR A 226 -48.27 47.89 5.17
CA THR A 226 -48.60 47.83 3.74
C THR A 226 -47.70 48.71 2.86
N GLU A 227 -47.75 48.47 1.53
CA GLU A 227 -47.46 49.33 0.33
C GLU A 227 -46.43 48.69 -0.63
N LEU A 228 -46.84 48.06 -1.74
CA LEU A 228 -47.31 48.58 -3.05
C LEU A 228 -46.19 48.77 -4.10
N SER A 229 -46.23 47.95 -5.17
CA SER A 229 -45.72 48.13 -6.55
C SER A 229 -45.52 46.72 -7.15
N ASP A 230 -46.53 46.06 -7.71
CA ASP A 230 -47.12 46.21 -9.06
C ASP A 230 -46.12 46.07 -10.22
N GLY A 231 -46.43 45.16 -11.18
CA GLY A 231 -45.61 44.90 -12.37
C GLY A 231 -45.70 43.49 -12.99
N GLU A 232 -46.91 43.09 -13.39
CA GLU A 232 -47.29 42.38 -14.65
C GLU A 232 -46.18 42.22 -15.74
N LEU A 233 -46.07 41.24 -16.65
CA LEU A 233 -46.95 40.21 -17.25
C LEU A 233 -46.13 39.40 -18.30
N LYS A 234 -46.59 38.17 -18.57
CA LYS A 234 -46.64 37.45 -19.88
C LYS A 234 -45.34 36.94 -20.55
N GLN A 235 -45.17 35.62 -20.70
CA GLN A 235 -45.84 34.68 -21.66
C GLN A 235 -45.17 34.67 -23.05
N LYS A 236 -44.60 33.53 -23.45
CA LYS A 236 -45.11 32.75 -24.60
C LYS A 236 -44.33 31.44 -24.83
N ASP A 237 -45.06 30.38 -24.53
CA ASP A 237 -45.01 29.06 -25.14
C ASP A 237 -45.35 29.15 -26.64
N ILE A 238 -44.55 28.52 -27.51
CA ILE A 238 -44.96 28.06 -28.85
C ILE A 238 -44.23 26.75 -29.14
N MET A 239 -44.93 25.64 -28.89
CA MET A 239 -44.77 24.39 -29.64
C MET A 239 -45.24 24.59 -31.09
N GLU A 240 -44.50 24.08 -32.07
CA GLU A 240 -44.94 22.96 -32.95
C GLU A 240 -44.12 22.85 -34.26
N LYS A 241 -43.56 21.64 -34.43
CA LYS A 241 -43.59 20.78 -35.62
C LYS A 241 -43.62 21.38 -37.04
N LYS A 242 -42.59 21.01 -37.81
CA LYS A 242 -42.60 20.54 -39.21
C LYS A 242 -41.20 19.90 -39.45
N LYS A 243 -41.01 18.60 -39.74
CA LYS A 243 -41.29 17.86 -41.00
C LYS A 243 -40.91 18.73 -42.20
N ASP A 244 -39.86 18.50 -42.98
CA ASP A 244 -39.16 17.27 -43.40
C ASP A 244 -37.64 17.32 -43.19
#